data_AF-A0A699WMV2-F1
#
_entry.id   AF-A0A699WMV2-F1
#
_cell.length_a   1.000
_cell.length_b   1.000
_cell.length_c   1.000
_cell.angle_alpha   90.00
_cell.angle_beta   90.00
_cell.angle_gamma   90.00
#
_symmetry.space_group_name_H-M   'P 1'
#
loop_
_entity.id
_entity.type
_entity.pdbx_description
1 polymer ?
#
loop_
_entity_poly.entity_id
_entity_poly.type
_entity_poly.pdbx_seq_one_letter_code
_entity_poly.pdbx_strand_id
1 'polypeptide(L)' 'MDVWVLVPTPDNISPLTLKWIFKNKHDEEQTVIKNKSRLVVRGYRQEEGLDFEESFA' A
#
# COMPACT_ATOMS: atom_id res chain seq x y z
N MET A 1 -10.52 21.35 0.66
CA MET A 1 -9.91 21.01 1.96
C MET A 1 -9.13 19.74 1.73
N ASP A 2 -7.80 19.83 1.75
CA ASP A 2 -6.94 18.67 1.57
C ASP A 2 -6.77 17.97 2.92
N VAL A 3 -7.13 16.68 2.95
CA VAL A 3 -7.18 15.87 4.18
C VAL A 3 -5.78 15.43 4.62
N TRP A 4 -4.78 15.50 3.72
CA TRP A 4 -3.44 15.00 3.96
C TRP A 4 -2.36 15.99 3.52
N VAL A 5 -1.36 16.19 4.38
CA VAL A 5 -0.17 17.00 4.11
C VAL A 5 1.03 16.06 3.99
N LEU A 6 1.78 16.16 2.89
CA LEU A 6 3.01 15.40 2.72
C LEU A 6 4.10 15.97 3.65
N VAL A 7 4.65 15.12 4.51
CA VAL A 7 5.72 15.50 5.46
C VAL A 7 7.05 14.94 4.96
N PRO A 8 8.16 15.69 5.03
CA PRO A 8 9.48 15.18 4.71
C PRO A 8 9.88 14.03 5.63
N THR A 9 10.71 13.12 5.11
CA THR A 9 11.23 12.01 5.90
C THR A 9 12.19 12.52 6.98
N PRO A 10 12.06 12.10 8.25
CA PRO A 10 13.01 12.47 9.30
C PRO A 10 14.42 11.94 9.01
N ASP A 11 15.42 12.67 9.49
CA ASP A 11 16.82 12.27 9.37
C ASP A 11 17.06 10.91 10.08
N ASN A 12 17.95 10.09 9.52
CA ASN A 12 18.30 8.74 9.98
C ASN A 12 17.21 7.67 9.84
N ILE A 13 16.09 7.95 9.15
CA ILE A 13 15.09 6.93 8.80
C ILE A 13 15.20 6.58 7.33
N SER A 14 15.33 5.29 7.04
CA SER A 14 15.23 4.76 5.68
C SER A 14 13.78 4.33 5.45
N PRO A 15 12.97 5.10 4.70
CA PRO A 15 11.56 4.81 4.53
C PRO A 15 11.37 3.46 3.83
N LEU A 16 10.33 2.73 4.23
CA LEU A 16 9.99 1.47 3.60
C LEU A 16 9.55 1.75 2.15
N THR A 17 10.16 1.04 1.20
CA THR A 17 9.71 1.13 -0.18
C THR A 17 8.35 0.46 -0.29
N LEU A 18 7.33 1.24 -0.64
CA LEU A 18 5.98 0.75 -0.90
C LEU A 18 5.78 0.58 -2.40
N LYS A 19 4.91 -0.36 -2.79
CA LYS A 19 4.45 -0.54 -4.16
C LYS A 19 2.94 -0.73 -4.16
N TRP A 20 2.27 -0.03 -5.07
CA TRP A 20 0.86 -0.30 -5.35
C TRP A 20 0.71 -1.48 -6.30
N ILE A 21 -0.20 -2.39 -5.97
CA ILE A 21 -0.66 -3.47 -6.83
C ILE A 21 -2.10 -3.16 -7.21
N PHE A 22 -2.33 -2.99 -8.51
CA PHE A 22 -3.65 -2.80 -9.08
C PHE A 22 -4.11 -4.10 -9.75
N LYS A 23 -5.36 -4.49 -9.49
CA LYS A 23 -6.00 -5.63 -10.14
C LYS A 23 -7.45 -5.30 -10.44
N ASN A 24 -7.90 -5.61 -11.65
CA ASN A 24 -9.29 -5.50 -12.02
C ASN A 24 -9.99 -6.84 -11.76
N LYS A 25 -11.18 -6.78 -11.18
CA LYS A 25 -12.11 -7.91 -11.12
C LYS A 25 -13.00 -7.81 -12.34
N HIS A 26 -13.06 -8.90 -13.08
CA HIS A 26 -13.92 -9.04 -14.25
C HIS A 26 -15.10 -9.97 -13.94
N ASP A 27 -16.20 -9.83 -14.68
CA ASP A 27 -17.29 -10.80 -14.73
C ASP A 27 -17.03 -11.89 -15.80
N GLU A 28 -18.03 -12.74 -16.03
CA GLU A 28 -17.97 -13.83 -17.02
C GLU A 28 -17.80 -13.30 -18.45
N GLU A 29 -18.29 -12.08 -18.73
CA GLU A 29 -18.18 -11.41 -20.03
C GLU A 29 -16.89 -10.58 -20.16
N GLN A 30 -15.94 -10.72 -19.23
CA GLN A 30 -14.68 -9.95 -19.16
C GLN A 30 -14.86 -8.44 -18.92
N THR A 31 -16.04 -7.99 -18.49
CA THR A 31 -16.26 -6.59 -18.15
C THR A 31 -15.68 -6.27 -16.77
N VAL A 32 -14.97 -5.15 -16.64
CA VAL A 32 -14.39 -4.72 -15.36
C VAL A 32 -15.52 -4.30 -14.41
N ILE A 33 -15.78 -5.13 -13.40
CA ILE A 33 -16.78 -4.84 -12.37
C ILE A 33 -16.21 -4.12 -11.15
N LYS A 34 -14.89 -4.23 -10.91
CA LYS A 34 -14.25 -3.59 -9.76
C LYS A 34 -12.75 -3.42 -9.94
N ASN A 35 -12.25 -2.22 -9.68
CA ASN A 35 -10.82 -1.99 -9.51
C ASN A 35 -10.43 -2.27 -8.06
N LYS A 36 -9.38 -3.06 -7.85
CA LYS A 36 -8.79 -3.33 -6.54
C LYS A 36 -7.38 -2.77 -6.49
N SER A 37 -7.06 -2.06 -5.43
CA SER A 37 -5.70 -1.63 -5.11
C SER A 37 -5.26 -2.29 -3.81
N ARG A 38 -3.97 -2.63 -3.72
CA ARG A 38 -3.31 -3.06 -2.49
C ARG A 38 -1.97 -2.34 -2.39
N LEU A 39 -1.71 -1.71 -1.26
CA LEU A 39 -0.41 -1.14 -0.95
C LEU A 39 0.41 -2.23 -0.26
N VAL A 40 1.58 -2.56 -0.81
CA VAL A 40 2.47 -3.58 -0.22
C VAL A 40 3.82 -2.98 0.08
N VAL A 41 4.38 -3.37 1.22
CA VAL A 41 5.77 -3.12 1.56
C VAL A 41 6.64 -4.06 0.74
N ARG A 42 7.73 -3.54 0.16
CA ARG A 42 8.75 -4.36 -0.50
C ARG A 42 9.50 -5.11 0.61
N GLY A 43 9.15 -6.38 0.81
CA GLY A 43 9.47 -7.19 2.00
C GLY A 43 10.93 -7.53 2.30
N TYR A 44 11.92 -6.78 1.79
CA TYR A 44 13.33 -7.00 2.13
C TYR A 44 13.67 -6.66 3.61
N ARG A 45 12.73 -6.06 4.35
CA ARG A 45 12.81 -5.77 5.80
C ARG A 45 11.63 -6.34 6.60
N GLN A 46 10.92 -7.34 6.07
CA GLN A 46 9.89 -8.01 6.85
C GLN A 46 10.57 -8.93 7.86
N GLU A 47 10.50 -8.57 9.14
CA GLU A 47 10.97 -9.42 10.24
C GLU A 47 9.83 -10.33 10.69
N GLU A 48 10.12 -11.61 10.91
CA GLU A 48 9.15 -12.56 11.45
C GLU A 48 8.68 -12.09 12.83
N GLY A 49 7.37 -11.86 12.99
CA GLY A 49 6.77 -11.35 14.23
C GLY A 49 6.53 -9.84 14.29
N LEU A 50 7.00 -9.06 13.31
CA LEU A 50 6.58 -7.66 13.11
C LEU A 50 5.44 -7.62 12.09
N ASP A 51 4.21 -7.75 12.58
CA ASP A 51 3.03 -7.51 11.75
C ASP A 51 2.74 -6.01 11.72
N PHE A 52 2.77 -5.41 10.53
CA PHE A 52 2.39 -4.01 10.34
C PHE A 52 0.86 -3.94 10.27
N GLU A 53 0.18 -4.20 11.38
CA GLU A 53 -1.29 -4.12 11.51
C GLU A 53 -1.82 -2.68 11.51
N GLU A 54 -0.95 -1.67 11.38
CA GLU A 54 -1.32 -0.26 11.42
C GLU A 54 -2.02 0.16 10.11
N SER A 55 -3.30 -0.21 10.05
CA SER A 55 -4.24 0.29 9.07
C SER A 55 -4.67 1.68 9.52
N PHE A 56 -4.07 2.74 8.96
CA PHE A 56 -4.53 4.11 9.18
C PHE A 56 -6.00 4.22 8.72
N ALA A 57 -6.90 4.41 9.68
CA ALA A 57 -8.33 4.64 9.46
C ALA A 57 -8.61 6.13 9.16
#